data_AF-A0A7S0WBD0-F1
#
_entry.id   AF-A0A7S0WBD0-F1
#
_cell.length_a   1.000
_cell.length_b   1.000
_cell.length_c   1.000
_cell.angle_alpha   90.00
_cell.angle_beta   90.00
_cell.angle_gamma   90.00
#
_symmetry.space_group_name_H-M   'P 1'
#
loop_
_entity.id
_entity.type
_entity.pdbx_description
1 polymer ?
#
loop_
_entity_poly.entity_id
_entity_poly.type
_entity_poly.pdbx_seq_one_letter_code
_entity_poly.pdbx_strand_id
1 'polypeptide(L)'
;LLAGTNAASVDGEVFKIPRHSSYLGVLIDDLTSRGTSEPYRMFSSRVEYRLSIRSDNADLRLTELGSQFGVVSAERSRAASRRRALAERAMKALDDITLVPSRWQAYAPDLPIAKHGRHLSASNMLAQGWGIDKILHVVTEVLGTADLNVQALHA
;
A
#
# COMPACT_ATOMS: atom_id res chain seq x y z
N LEU A 1 9.87 -16.49 -16.20
CA LEU A 1 8.85 -15.41 -16.30
C LEU A 1 9.36 -14.30 -17.20
N LEU A 2 10.22 -13.38 -16.74
CA LEU A 2 10.65 -12.21 -17.51
C LEU A 2 11.18 -12.54 -18.93
N ALA A 3 12.14 -13.47 -19.02
CA ALA A 3 12.69 -13.91 -20.32
C ALA A 3 11.62 -14.53 -21.23
N GLY A 4 10.70 -15.31 -20.67
CA GLY A 4 9.61 -15.93 -21.44
C GLY A 4 8.60 -14.90 -21.94
N THR A 5 8.23 -13.92 -21.11
CA THR A 5 7.36 -12.80 -21.51
C THR A 5 8.00 -11.99 -22.64
N ASN A 6 9.28 -11.65 -22.52
CA ASN A 6 10.00 -10.93 -23.57
C ASN A 6 10.17 -11.75 -24.85
N ALA A 7 10.44 -13.06 -24.73
CA ALA A 7 10.57 -13.94 -25.89
C ALA A 7 9.24 -14.16 -26.64
N ALA A 8 8.10 -14.07 -25.93
CA ALA A 8 6.77 -14.17 -26.52
C ALA A 8 6.24 -12.84 -27.08
N SER A 9 6.95 -11.73 -26.87
CA SER A 9 6.55 -10.41 -27.35
C SER A 9 6.71 -10.33 -28.88
N VAL A 10 5.60 -10.16 -29.59
CA VAL A 10 5.57 -10.12 -31.06
C VAL A 10 5.89 -8.72 -31.59
N ASP A 11 5.51 -7.69 -30.83
CA ASP A 11 5.62 -6.28 -31.26
C ASP A 11 6.94 -5.64 -30.82
N GLY A 12 7.84 -6.41 -30.21
CA GLY A 12 9.14 -5.92 -29.71
C GLY A 12 9.05 -5.11 -28.42
N GLU A 13 7.86 -4.99 -27.82
CA GLU A 13 7.72 -4.36 -26.51
C GLU A 13 8.46 -5.18 -25.44
N VAL A 14 9.29 -4.49 -24.66
CA VAL A 14 10.09 -5.11 -23.61
C VAL A 14 9.36 -5.00 -22.28
N PHE A 15 8.98 -6.14 -21.71
CA PHE A 15 8.55 -6.22 -20.32
C PHE A 15 9.75 -5.95 -19.42
N LYS A 16 9.82 -4.73 -18.90
CA LYS A 16 10.86 -4.27 -17.98
C LYS A 16 10.26 -3.98 -16.62
N ILE A 17 10.83 -4.59 -15.58
CA ILE A 17 10.42 -4.38 -14.20
C ILE A 17 11.44 -3.42 -13.56
N PRO A 18 11.02 -2.20 -13.13
CA PRO A 18 11.93 -1.25 -12.51
C PRO A 18 12.58 -1.78 -11.23
N ARG A 19 13.84 -1.42 -10.98
CA ARG A 19 14.60 -1.82 -9.77
C ARG A 19 13.84 -1.51 -8.48
N HIS A 20 13.33 -0.28 -8.35
CA HIS A 20 12.61 0.17 -7.16
C HIS A 20 11.23 -0.47 -6.97
N SER A 21 10.77 -1.24 -7.97
CA SER A 21 9.41 -1.77 -8.00
C SER A 21 9.33 -3.21 -7.53
N SER A 22 10.42 -3.98 -7.43
CA SER A 22 10.39 -5.37 -6.93
C SER A 22 11.78 -5.98 -6.72
N TYR A 23 11.84 -7.08 -5.94
CA TYR A 23 13.03 -7.91 -5.83
C TYR A 23 13.46 -8.52 -7.17
N LEU A 24 12.52 -8.81 -8.09
CA LEU A 24 12.84 -9.29 -9.42
C LEU A 24 13.54 -8.21 -10.25
N GLY A 25 13.12 -6.94 -10.13
CA GLY A 25 13.80 -5.81 -10.75
C GLY A 25 15.22 -5.63 -10.24
N VAL A 26 15.42 -5.72 -8.91
CA VAL A 26 16.75 -5.66 -8.29
C VAL A 26 17.65 -6.80 -8.78
N LEU A 27 17.12 -8.03 -8.81
CA LEU A 27 17.85 -9.21 -9.30
C LEU A 27 18.36 -9.01 -10.73
N ILE A 28 17.48 -8.61 -11.65
CA ILE A 28 17.83 -8.46 -13.07
C ILE A 28 18.83 -7.31 -13.26
N ASP A 29 18.61 -6.19 -12.60
CA ASP A 29 19.52 -5.05 -12.64
C ASP A 29 20.91 -5.44 -12.13
N ASP A 30 21.01 -6.10 -10.97
CA ASP A 30 22.28 -6.56 -10.40
C ASP A 30 23.01 -7.55 -11.34
N LEU A 31 22.28 -8.54 -11.90
CA LEU A 31 22.87 -9.56 -12.78
C LEU A 31 23.39 -8.98 -14.10
N THR A 32 22.67 -8.01 -14.69
CA THR A 32 23.04 -7.40 -15.97
C THR A 32 24.11 -6.33 -15.83
N SER A 33 24.15 -5.60 -14.72
CA SER A 33 25.11 -4.50 -14.52
C SER A 33 26.42 -4.94 -13.87
N ARG A 34 26.38 -5.90 -12.94
CA ARG A 34 27.54 -6.31 -12.14
C ARG A 34 28.01 -7.74 -12.44
N GLY A 35 27.22 -8.51 -13.18
CA GLY A 35 27.48 -9.93 -13.40
C GLY A 35 27.39 -10.73 -12.10
N THR A 36 27.92 -11.95 -12.13
CA THR A 36 27.91 -12.87 -10.97
C THR A 36 29.26 -13.59 -10.91
N SER A 37 30.19 -13.07 -10.10
CA SER A 37 31.41 -13.80 -9.71
C SER A 37 31.15 -14.79 -8.58
N GLU A 38 30.12 -14.53 -7.76
CA GLU A 38 29.64 -15.41 -6.70
C GLU A 38 28.11 -15.57 -6.80
N PRO A 39 27.53 -16.65 -6.24
CA PRO A 39 26.09 -16.87 -6.26
C PRO A 39 25.31 -15.69 -5.68
N TYR A 40 24.34 -15.19 -6.44
CA TYR A 40 23.50 -14.08 -6.01
C TYR A 40 22.71 -14.41 -4.74
N ARG A 41 22.71 -13.50 -3.76
CA ARG A 41 21.91 -13.62 -2.53
C ARG A 41 20.88 -12.50 -2.47
N MET A 42 19.61 -12.86 -2.65
CA MET A 42 18.49 -11.97 -2.33
C MET A 42 18.50 -11.67 -0.82
N PHE A 43 18.15 -10.44 -0.44
CA PHE A 43 18.12 -9.93 0.95
C PHE A 43 19.45 -9.42 1.55
N SER A 44 20.40 -8.99 0.72
CA SER A 44 21.56 -8.21 1.19
C SER A 44 21.23 -6.71 1.37
N SER A 45 22.20 -5.93 1.87
CA SER A 45 22.16 -4.47 1.93
C SER A 45 21.99 -3.78 0.56
N ARG A 46 22.10 -4.54 -0.54
CA ARG A 46 21.98 -4.05 -1.92
C ARG A 46 20.54 -3.72 -2.34
N VAL A 47 19.55 -4.00 -1.50
CA VAL A 47 18.13 -3.74 -1.77
C VAL A 47 17.73 -2.45 -1.07
N GLU A 48 17.83 -1.32 -1.75
CA GLU A 48 17.59 0.01 -1.14
C GLU A 48 16.12 0.21 -0.77
N TYR A 49 15.21 -0.41 -1.54
CA TYR A 49 13.76 -0.18 -1.45
C TYR A 49 13.02 -1.23 -0.60
N ARG A 50 13.71 -1.93 0.33
CA ARG A 50 13.17 -3.08 1.06
C ARG A 50 11.80 -2.84 1.72
N LEU A 51 11.57 -1.65 2.27
CA LEU A 51 10.31 -1.30 2.94
C LEU A 51 9.14 -1.10 1.97
N SER A 52 9.39 -0.68 0.72
CA SER A 52 8.34 -0.45 -0.27
C SER A 52 8.05 -1.67 -1.15
N ILE A 53 9.00 -2.61 -1.30
CA ILE A 53 8.87 -3.78 -2.19
C ILE A 53 8.50 -5.10 -1.49
N ARG A 54 7.79 -5.03 -0.38
CA ARG A 54 7.41 -6.19 0.44
C ARG A 54 6.49 -7.18 -0.28
N SER A 55 6.44 -8.42 0.16
CA SER A 55 5.61 -9.45 -0.46
C SER A 55 4.10 -9.14 -0.40
N ASP A 56 3.63 -8.52 0.68
CA ASP A 56 2.22 -8.20 0.96
C ASP A 56 1.63 -7.09 0.08
N ASN A 57 2.48 -6.33 -0.63
CA ASN A 57 2.05 -5.26 -1.54
C ASN A 57 2.52 -5.48 -3.00
N ALA A 58 3.00 -6.68 -3.33
CA ALA A 58 3.51 -6.99 -4.67
C ALA A 58 2.44 -6.88 -5.75
N ASP A 59 1.20 -7.24 -5.41
CA ASP A 59 0.03 -7.11 -6.27
C ASP A 59 -0.25 -5.65 -6.65
N LEU A 60 -0.23 -4.75 -5.67
CA LEU A 60 -0.46 -3.31 -5.87
C LEU A 60 0.59 -2.67 -6.78
N ARG A 61 1.82 -3.21 -6.78
CA ARG A 61 2.95 -2.70 -7.57
C ARG A 61 3.03 -3.30 -8.98
N LEU A 62 2.79 -4.61 -9.12
CA LEU A 62 3.17 -5.35 -10.33
C LEU A 62 1.98 -5.86 -11.15
N THR A 63 0.78 -5.98 -10.58
CA THR A 63 -0.35 -6.60 -11.28
C THR A 63 -0.79 -5.80 -12.50
N GLU A 64 -0.81 -4.48 -12.38
CA GLU A 64 -1.17 -3.59 -13.49
C GLU A 64 -0.16 -3.70 -14.64
N LEU A 65 1.13 -3.63 -14.33
CA LEU A 65 2.20 -3.82 -15.32
C LEU A 65 2.08 -5.20 -15.98
N GLY A 66 1.91 -6.26 -15.20
CA GLY A 66 1.73 -7.61 -15.76
C GLY A 66 0.46 -7.76 -16.60
N SER A 67 -0.60 -7.02 -16.29
CA SER A 67 -1.84 -6.99 -17.07
C SER A 67 -1.64 -6.35 -18.44
N GLN A 68 -0.81 -5.30 -18.53
CA GLN A 68 -0.45 -4.66 -19.80
C GLN A 68 0.29 -5.62 -20.74
N PHE A 69 1.11 -6.52 -20.18
CA PHE A 69 1.87 -7.53 -20.93
C PHE A 69 1.17 -8.90 -21.04
N GLY A 70 -0.12 -9.00 -20.68
CA GLY A 70 -0.89 -10.24 -20.82
C GLY A 70 -0.46 -11.41 -19.91
N VAL A 71 0.38 -11.17 -18.90
CA VAL A 71 0.88 -12.21 -17.98
C VAL A 71 0.06 -12.34 -16.70
N VAL A 72 -1.05 -11.60 -16.61
CA VAL A 72 -1.98 -11.59 -15.49
C VAL A 72 -3.39 -11.84 -16.01
N SER A 73 -4.14 -12.74 -15.35
CA SER A 73 -5.54 -12.99 -15.73
C SER A 73 -6.44 -11.78 -15.44
N ALA A 74 -7.49 -11.61 -16.24
CA ALA A 74 -8.47 -10.54 -16.04
C ALA A 74 -9.13 -10.59 -14.66
N GLU A 75 -9.30 -11.77 -14.07
CA GLU A 75 -9.80 -11.92 -12.69
C GLU A 75 -8.83 -11.34 -11.66
N ARG A 76 -7.54 -11.68 -11.75
CA ARG A 76 -6.50 -11.18 -10.84
C ARG A 76 -6.30 -9.67 -10.98
N SER A 77 -6.32 -9.17 -12.22
CA SER A 77 -6.26 -7.73 -12.51
C SER A 77 -7.41 -6.98 -11.83
N ARG A 78 -8.65 -7.45 -12.02
CA ARG A 78 -9.84 -6.88 -11.35
C ARG A 78 -9.75 -6.93 -9.82
N ALA A 79 -9.24 -8.01 -9.24
CA ALA A 79 -9.06 -8.12 -7.80
C ALA A 79 -8.04 -7.10 -7.26
N ALA A 80 -6.90 -6.92 -7.94
CA ALA A 80 -5.90 -5.93 -7.55
C ALA A 80 -6.43 -4.49 -7.67
N SER A 81 -7.15 -4.17 -8.75
CA SER A 81 -7.79 -2.85 -8.92
C SER A 81 -8.81 -2.56 -7.82
N ARG A 82 -9.63 -3.55 -7.43
CA ARG A 82 -10.57 -3.39 -6.31
C ARG A 82 -9.85 -3.12 -4.99
N ARG A 83 -8.81 -3.90 -4.69
CA ARG A 83 -7.99 -3.71 -3.47
C ARG A 83 -7.32 -2.34 -3.45
N ARG A 84 -6.78 -1.86 -4.58
CA ARG A 84 -6.22 -0.52 -4.70
C ARG A 84 -7.26 0.57 -4.42
N ALA A 85 -8.42 0.49 -5.07
CA ALA A 85 -9.49 1.46 -4.88
C ALA A 85 -10.05 1.47 -3.44
N LEU A 86 -10.12 0.32 -2.76
CA LEU A 86 -10.47 0.24 -1.35
C LEU A 86 -9.43 0.94 -0.47
N ALA A 87 -8.14 0.64 -0.68
CA ALA A 87 -7.06 1.26 0.08
C ALA A 87 -7.03 2.78 -0.10
N GLU A 88 -7.18 3.27 -1.34
CA GLU A 88 -7.22 4.71 -1.64
C GLU A 88 -8.40 5.41 -0.97
N ARG A 89 -9.60 4.81 -1.03
CA ARG A 89 -10.78 5.36 -0.35
C ARG A 89 -10.62 5.38 1.17
N ALA A 90 -10.09 4.31 1.76
CA ALA A 90 -9.86 4.24 3.19
C ALA A 90 -8.81 5.28 3.65
N MET A 91 -7.70 5.42 2.92
CA MET A 91 -6.69 6.45 3.21
C MET A 91 -7.29 7.86 3.15
N LYS A 92 -8.08 8.15 2.10
CA LYS A 92 -8.75 9.45 1.98
C LYS A 92 -9.72 9.70 3.14
N ALA A 93 -10.52 8.71 3.50
CA ALA A 93 -11.46 8.83 4.62
C ALA A 93 -10.73 9.07 5.96
N LEU A 94 -9.58 8.41 6.19
CA LEU A 94 -8.76 8.63 7.38
C LEU A 94 -8.19 10.05 7.45
N ASP A 95 -7.84 10.64 6.30
CA ASP A 95 -7.35 12.03 6.24
C ASP A 95 -8.48 13.05 6.40
N ASP A 96 -9.64 12.79 5.79
CA ASP A 96 -10.80 13.69 5.82
C ASP A 96 -11.48 13.73 7.20
N ILE A 97 -11.53 12.60 7.93
CA ILE A 97 -12.13 12.55 9.27
C ILE A 97 -11.23 13.29 10.26
N THR A 98 -11.60 14.52 10.57
CA THR A 98 -10.82 15.44 11.37
C THR A 98 -11.63 15.94 12.57
N LEU A 99 -11.23 15.54 13.79
CA LEU A 99 -11.92 15.89 15.04
C LEU A 99 -11.03 16.74 15.96
N VAL A 100 -11.65 17.53 16.84
CA VAL A 100 -10.92 18.21 17.91
C VAL A 100 -10.39 17.19 18.93
N PRO A 101 -9.24 17.46 19.58
CA PRO A 101 -8.63 16.53 20.53
C PRO A 101 -9.57 16.06 21.67
N SER A 102 -10.42 16.95 22.18
CA SER A 102 -11.38 16.62 23.23
C SER A 102 -12.42 15.57 22.80
N ARG A 103 -12.79 15.53 21.51
CA ARG A 103 -13.71 14.52 20.96
C ARG A 103 -13.05 13.15 20.92
N TRP A 104 -11.80 13.08 20.47
CA TRP A 104 -11.00 11.84 20.53
C TRP A 104 -10.89 11.31 21.96
N GLN A 105 -10.60 12.20 22.92
CA GLN A 105 -10.45 11.82 24.32
C GLN A 105 -11.75 11.38 24.99
N ALA A 106 -12.90 11.97 24.61
CA ALA A 106 -14.20 11.61 25.21
C ALA A 106 -14.56 10.14 24.99
N TYR A 107 -14.21 9.58 23.84
CA TYR A 107 -14.51 8.19 23.47
C TYR A 107 -13.31 7.25 23.66
N ALA A 108 -12.18 7.79 24.09
CA ALA A 108 -11.00 7.03 24.46
C ALA A 108 -10.18 7.83 25.51
N PRO A 109 -10.56 7.77 26.79
CA PRO A 109 -9.96 8.61 27.82
C PRO A 109 -8.48 8.27 28.12
N ASP A 110 -8.06 7.04 27.80
CA ASP A 110 -6.72 6.50 28.08
C ASP A 110 -5.62 7.06 27.17
N LEU A 111 -5.96 8.03 26.32
CA LEU A 111 -5.12 8.46 25.23
C LEU A 111 -4.26 9.68 25.59
N PRO A 112 -2.95 9.63 25.32
CA PRO A 112 -2.06 10.76 25.51
C PRO A 112 -2.21 11.75 24.34
N ILE A 113 -3.35 12.46 24.27
CA ILE A 113 -3.55 13.59 23.36
C ILE A 113 -3.59 14.88 24.17
N ALA A 114 -3.03 15.95 23.63
CA ALA A 114 -3.22 17.29 24.20
C ALA A 114 -4.72 17.62 24.28
N LYS A 115 -5.21 18.02 25.47
CA LYS A 115 -6.64 18.35 25.68
C LYS A 115 -7.15 19.48 24.79
N HIS A 116 -6.24 20.34 24.35
CA HIS A 116 -6.50 21.47 23.46
C HIS A 116 -5.41 21.51 22.38
N GLY A 117 -5.79 21.92 21.18
CA GLY A 117 -4.88 21.99 20.04
C GLY A 117 -5.61 22.00 18.70
N ARG A 118 -4.83 21.89 17.63
CA ARG A 118 -5.34 21.72 16.27
C ARG A 118 -6.23 20.48 16.16
N HIS A 119 -7.11 20.47 15.18
CA HIS A 119 -7.83 19.26 14.84
C HIS A 119 -6.86 18.17 14.39
N LEU A 120 -7.21 16.92 14.69
CA LEU A 120 -6.41 15.73 14.42
C LEU A 120 -7.23 14.79 13.53
N SER A 121 -6.64 14.37 12.42
CA SER A 121 -7.26 13.40 11.53
C SER A 121 -7.18 11.98 12.12
N ALA A 122 -8.05 11.08 11.65
CA ALA A 122 -7.94 9.67 11.97
C ALA A 122 -6.58 9.08 11.50
N SER A 123 -6.02 9.56 10.39
CA SER A 123 -4.67 9.21 9.95
C SER A 123 -3.58 9.67 10.93
N ASN A 124 -3.73 10.84 11.55
CA ASN A 124 -2.84 11.29 12.62
C ASN A 124 -2.90 10.36 13.84
N MET A 125 -4.08 9.81 14.16
CA MET A 125 -4.24 8.88 15.28
C MET A 125 -3.55 7.54 14.98
N LEU A 126 -3.71 7.01 13.76
CA LEU A 126 -2.96 5.83 13.31
C LEU A 126 -1.44 6.04 13.40
N ALA A 127 -0.94 7.20 12.95
CA ALA A 127 0.47 7.53 12.99
C ALA A 127 1.03 7.61 14.43
N GLN A 128 0.19 7.92 15.41
CA GLN A 128 0.53 7.90 16.84
C GLN A 128 0.48 6.49 17.45
N GLY A 129 0.28 5.44 16.63
CA GLY A 129 0.34 4.04 17.04
C GLY A 129 -1.00 3.46 17.49
N TRP A 130 -2.12 4.10 17.14
CA TRP A 130 -3.42 3.62 17.55
C TRP A 130 -3.93 2.50 16.67
N GLY A 131 -4.66 1.57 17.29
CA GLY A 131 -5.35 0.49 16.58
C GLY A 131 -6.51 1.02 15.73
N ILE A 132 -6.65 0.48 14.53
CA ILE A 132 -7.72 0.83 13.59
C ILE A 132 -9.11 0.60 14.21
N ASP A 133 -9.28 -0.45 15.02
CA ASP A 133 -10.57 -0.77 15.66
C ASP A 133 -11.04 0.32 16.62
N LYS A 134 -10.11 0.92 17.37
CA LYS A 134 -10.42 2.04 18.28
C LYS A 134 -10.84 3.27 17.50
N ILE A 135 -10.14 3.56 16.40
CA ILE A 135 -10.47 4.70 15.54
C ILE A 135 -11.85 4.50 14.93
N LEU A 136 -12.13 3.31 14.37
CA LEU A 136 -13.43 2.95 13.83
C LEU A 136 -14.56 3.13 14.84
N HIS A 137 -14.36 2.69 16.08
CA HIS A 137 -15.32 2.88 17.15
C HIS A 137 -15.60 4.38 17.39
N VAL A 138 -14.56 5.19 17.62
CA VAL A 138 -14.71 6.63 17.91
C VAL A 138 -15.39 7.36 16.75
N VAL A 139 -14.95 7.15 15.51
CA VAL A 139 -15.52 7.88 14.36
C VAL A 139 -16.98 7.46 14.09
N THR A 140 -17.33 6.20 14.34
CA THR A 140 -18.71 5.71 14.22
C THR A 140 -19.61 6.34 15.28
N GLU A 141 -19.15 6.44 16.53
CA GLU A 141 -19.91 7.09 17.62
C GLU A 141 -20.08 8.60 17.39
N VAL A 142 -19.07 9.27 16.82
CA VAL A 142 -19.07 10.73 16.66
C VAL A 142 -19.82 11.18 15.41
N LEU A 143 -19.61 10.51 14.26
CA LEU A 143 -20.14 10.92 12.96
C LEU A 143 -21.38 10.10 12.54
N GLY A 144 -21.57 8.92 13.14
CA GLY A 144 -22.64 7.99 12.79
C GLY A 144 -22.29 7.09 11.60
N THR A 145 -23.03 5.99 11.46
CA THR A 145 -22.86 5.00 10.37
C THR A 145 -23.34 5.49 9.00
N ALA A 146 -24.09 6.59 8.96
CA ALA A 146 -24.56 7.21 7.72
C ALA A 146 -23.49 8.10 7.05
N ASP A 147 -22.41 8.45 7.78
CA ASP A 147 -21.32 9.27 7.23
C ASP A 147 -20.54 8.50 6.16
N LEU A 148 -20.30 9.15 5.02
CA LEU A 148 -19.66 8.54 3.85
C LEU A 148 -18.21 8.10 4.13
N ASN A 149 -17.48 8.85 4.95
CA ASN A 149 -16.12 8.49 5.32
C ASN A 149 -16.13 7.31 6.29
N VAL A 150 -17.07 7.29 7.24
CA VAL A 150 -17.25 6.13 8.13
C VAL A 150 -17.58 4.87 7.33
N GLN A 151 -18.51 4.95 6.37
CA GLN A 151 -18.83 3.83 5.48
C GLN A 151 -17.62 3.35 4.66
N ALA A 152 -16.79 4.28 4.19
CA ALA A 152 -15.57 3.94 3.45
C ALA A 152 -14.54 3.18 4.30
N LEU A 153 -14.53 3.38 5.62
CA LEU A 153 -13.64 2.65 6.54
C LEU A 153 -14.19 1.26 6.93
N HIS A 154 -15.50 1.01 6.79
CA HIS A 154 -16.13 -0.28 7.08
C HIS A 154 -16.22 -1.22 5.85
N ALA A 155 -15.85 -0.75 4.67
CA ALA A 155 -15.93 -1.46 3.39
C ALA A 155 -14.73 -2.40 3.13
#